data_AF-U2B5I4-F1
#
_entry.id   AF-U2B5I4-F1
#
_cell.length_a   1.000
_cell.length_b   1.000
_cell.length_c   1.000
_cell.angle_alpha   90.00
_cell.angle_beta   90.00
_cell.angle_gamma   90.00
#
_symmetry.space_group_name_H-M   'P 1'
#
loop_
_entity.id
_entity.type
_entity.pdbx_description
1 polymer ?
#
loop_
_entity_poly.entity_id
_entity_poly.type
_entity_poly.pdbx_seq_one_letter_code
_entity_poly.pdbx_strand_id
1 'polypeptide(L)'
;MRHLVLTRRVGERLFLHVERDADPVKVLEQLQREGIMIETRDIRGGQVRLSIEAPSDVSIVREELGEWDVRETRGYRRPRTSDGE
;
A
#
# COMPACT_ATOMS: atom_id res chain seq x y z
N MET A 1 -9.34 11.71 -5.08
CA MET A 1 -8.59 10.93 -4.08
C MET A 1 -9.46 9.80 -3.57
N ARG A 2 -8.88 8.60 -3.46
CA ARG A 2 -9.49 7.44 -2.81
C ARG A 2 -8.98 7.38 -1.38
N HIS A 3 -9.85 6.95 -0.47
CA HIS A 3 -9.52 6.76 0.94
C HIS A 3 -9.90 5.34 1.38
N LEU A 4 -8.94 4.60 1.94
CA LEU A 4 -9.15 3.25 2.46
C LEU A 4 -8.66 3.18 3.90
N VAL A 5 -9.51 2.68 4.80
CA VAL A 5 -9.12 2.34 6.18
C VAL A 5 -9.24 0.83 6.37
N LEU A 6 -8.17 0.20 6.81
CA LEU A 6 -8.10 -1.24 6.99
C LEU A 6 -7.16 -1.62 8.15
N THR A 7 -7.37 -2.81 8.69
CA THR A 7 -6.53 -3.36 9.77
C THR A 7 -5.55 -4.37 9.20
N ARG A 8 -4.25 -4.20 9.48
CA ARG A 8 -3.16 -5.10 9.06
C ARG A 8 -2.43 -5.72 10.25
N ARG A 9 -1.87 -6.91 10.06
CA ARG A 9 -0.95 -7.59 10.98
C ARG A 9 0.46 -7.62 10.41
N VAL A 10 1.43 -7.94 11.27
CA VAL A 10 2.81 -8.21 10.84
C VAL A 10 2.80 -9.26 9.73
N GLY A 11 3.46 -8.94 8.62
CA GLY A 11 3.57 -9.82 7.45
C GLY A 11 2.47 -9.68 6.41
N GLU A 12 1.36 -8.99 6.71
CA GLU A 12 0.34 -8.66 5.71
C GLU A 12 0.80 -7.50 4.82
N ARG A 13 0.55 -7.60 3.52
CA ARG A 13 1.05 -6.66 2.52
C ARG A 13 -0.07 -5.94 1.77
N LEU A 14 0.26 -4.74 1.33
CA LEU A 14 -0.56 -3.91 0.45
C LEU A 14 0.26 -3.55 -0.77
N PHE A 15 -0.42 -3.53 -1.91
CA PHE A 15 0.13 -3.12 -3.18
C PHE A 15 -0.58 -1.85 -3.65
N LEU A 16 0.20 -0.91 -4.16
CA LEU A 16 -0.26 0.35 -4.73
C LEU A 16 0.11 0.36 -6.21
N HIS A 17 -0.88 0.50 -7.09
CA HIS A 17 -0.65 0.44 -8.53
C HIS A 17 -1.37 1.58 -9.24
N VAL A 18 -0.74 2.12 -10.27
CA VAL A 18 -1.46 2.96 -11.23
C VAL A 18 -2.36 2.06 -12.08
N GLU A 19 -3.64 2.43 -12.19
CA GLU A 19 -4.61 1.70 -13.02
C GLU A 19 -4.15 1.69 -14.49
N ARG A 20 -4.40 0.59 -15.21
CA ARG A 20 -3.84 0.38 -16.57
C ARG A 20 -4.35 1.37 -17.61
N ASP A 21 -5.57 1.87 -17.40
CA ASP A 21 -6.28 2.82 -18.26
C ASP A 21 -6.11 4.27 -17.80
N ALA A 22 -5.31 4.51 -16.76
CA ALA A 22 -5.03 5.85 -16.26
C ALA A 22 -4.18 6.67 -17.24
N ASP A 23 -4.39 7.98 -17.24
CA ASP A 23 -3.53 8.94 -17.94
C ASP A 23 -2.21 9.12 -17.18
N PRO A 24 -1.07 8.65 -17.70
CA PRO A 24 0.18 8.60 -16.95
C PRO A 24 0.70 9.99 -16.57
N VAL A 25 0.43 11.02 -17.37
CA VAL A 25 0.87 12.39 -17.09
C VAL A 25 0.11 12.94 -15.89
N LYS A 26 -1.22 12.80 -15.89
CA LYS A 26 -2.06 13.28 -14.78
C LYS A 26 -1.77 12.57 -13.48
N VAL A 27 -1.54 11.25 -13.52
CA VAL A 27 -1.21 10.49 -12.31
C VAL A 27 0.15 10.93 -11.76
N LEU A 28 1.15 11.14 -12.61
CA LEU A 28 2.45 11.63 -12.19
C LEU A 28 2.35 13.03 -11.57
N GLU A 29 1.60 13.94 -12.18
CA GLU A 29 1.36 15.28 -11.64
C GLU A 29 0.67 15.24 -10.25
N GLN A 30 -0.35 14.39 -10.10
CA GLN A 30 -1.02 14.20 -8.81
C GLN A 30 -0.07 13.62 -7.77
N LEU A 31 0.73 12.62 -8.12
CA LEU A 31 1.72 12.02 -7.21
C LEU A 31 2.81 13.02 -6.82
N GLN A 32 3.26 13.89 -7.74
CA GLN A 32 4.25 14.92 -7.44
C GLN A 32 3.70 16.02 -6.53
N ARG A 33 2.41 16.37 -6.67
CA ARG A 33 1.77 17.46 -5.92
C ARG A 33 1.23 17.00 -4.56
N GLU A 34 0.59 15.85 -4.51
CA GLU A 34 -0.21 15.37 -3.36
C GLU A 34 0.43 14.15 -2.70
N GLY A 35 1.17 13.34 -3.46
CA GLY A 35 1.76 12.10 -2.97
C GLY A 35 0.73 11.01 -2.64
N ILE A 36 1.14 10.06 -1.79
CA ILE A 36 0.27 9.05 -1.18
C ILE A 36 0.48 9.16 0.32
N MET A 37 -0.59 9.41 1.07
CA MET A 37 -0.52 9.51 2.52
C MET A 37 -0.88 8.16 3.15
N ILE A 38 0.02 7.65 3.99
CA ILE A 38 -0.20 6.44 4.78
C ILE A 38 -0.09 6.83 6.25
N GLU A 39 -1.15 6.62 6.99
CA GLU A 39 -1.27 6.97 8.41
C GLU A 39 -1.56 5.72 9.24
N THR A 40 -0.80 5.53 10.32
CA THR A 40 -1.14 4.59 11.38
C THR A 40 -2.12 5.25 12.35
N ARG A 41 -3.38 4.83 12.32
CA ARG A 41 -4.44 5.39 13.17
C ARG A 41 -4.49 4.79 14.58
N ASP A 42 -4.14 3.51 14.70
CA ASP A 42 -4.19 2.79 15.98
C ASP A 42 -3.31 1.53 15.92
N ILE A 43 -2.75 1.12 17.06
CA ILE A 43 -1.99 -0.13 17.21
C ILE A 43 -2.48 -0.86 18.45
N ARG A 44 -3.13 -2.02 18.29
CA ARG A 44 -3.67 -2.83 19.40
C ARG A 44 -3.60 -4.31 19.08
N GLY A 45 -3.16 -5.12 20.05
CA GLY A 45 -3.21 -6.59 19.95
C GLY A 45 -2.46 -7.17 18.73
N GLY A 46 -1.33 -6.57 18.34
CA GLY A 46 -0.57 -6.99 17.16
C GLY A 46 -1.22 -6.60 15.82
N GLN A 47 -2.27 -5.77 15.86
CA GLN A 47 -2.95 -5.22 14.70
C GLN A 47 -2.69 -3.73 14.60
N VAL A 48 -2.52 -3.26 13.37
CA VAL A 48 -2.33 -1.84 13.02
C VAL A 48 -3.50 -1.41 12.16
N ARG A 49 -4.23 -0.36 12.56
CA ARG A 49 -5.25 0.26 11.73
C ARG A 49 -4.59 1.32 10.85
N LEU A 50 -4.53 1.07 9.55
CA LEU A 50 -3.96 1.97 8.56
C LEU A 50 -5.06 2.78 7.87
N SER A 51 -4.73 4.01 7.53
CA SER A 51 -5.49 4.88 6.64
C SER A 51 -4.60 5.24 5.46
N ILE A 52 -5.10 5.02 4.24
CA ILE A 52 -4.37 5.29 3.01
C ILE A 52 -5.21 6.21 2.16
N GLU A 53 -4.63 7.35 1.81
CA GLU A 53 -5.18 8.31 0.86
C GLU A 53 -4.27 8.40 -0.35
N ALA A 54 -4.85 8.22 -1.53
CA ALA A 54 -4.11 8.14 -2.79
C ALA A 54 -4.89 8.82 -3.93
N PRO A 55 -4.20 9.20 -5.02
CA PRO A 55 -4.83 9.60 -6.28
C PRO A 55 -5.92 8.61 -6.72
N SER A 56 -6.96 9.10 -7.40
CA SER A 56 -8.10 8.25 -7.79
C SER A 56 -7.73 7.14 -8.77
N ASP A 57 -6.63 7.32 -9.49
CA ASP A 57 -6.08 6.39 -10.48
C ASP A 57 -5.00 5.47 -9.87
N VAL A 58 -4.83 5.51 -8.55
CA VAL A 58 -4.00 4.56 -7.80
C VAL A 58 -4.91 3.58 -7.07
N SER A 59 -4.80 2.30 -7.41
CA SER A 59 -5.48 1.21 -6.70
C SER A 59 -4.71 0.83 -5.44
N ILE A 60 -5.47 0.42 -4.41
CA ILE A 60 -4.94 -0.06 -3.14
C ILE A 60 -5.44 -1.48 -2.96
N VAL A 61 -4.56 -2.47 -3.14
CA VAL A 61 -4.94 -3.88 -3.13
C VAL A 61 -4.25 -4.64 -2.01
N ARG A 62 -5.03 -5.45 -1.32
CA ARG A 62 -4.56 -6.35 -0.27
C ARG A 62 -3.97 -7.60 -0.91
N GLU A 63 -2.80 -8.03 -0.47
CA GLU A 63 -2.13 -9.20 -1.03
C GLU A 63 -3.03 -10.44 -1.08
N GLU A 64 -3.82 -10.67 -0.04
CA GLU A 64 -4.69 -11.85 0.07
C GLU A 64 -5.83 -11.88 -0.96
N LEU A 65 -6.17 -10.74 -1.57
CA LEU A 65 -7.23 -10.64 -2.58
C LEU A 65 -6.69 -10.82 -4.01
N GLY A 66 -5.40 -11.14 -4.15
CA GLY A 66 -4.62 -10.86 -5.35
C GLY A 66 -5.25 -11.23 -6.68
N GLU A 67 -4.87 -10.46 -7.69
CA GLU A 67 -4.73 -10.88 -9.08
C GLU A 67 -3.53 -10.15 -9.71
N TRP A 68 -2.46 -9.96 -8.93
CA TRP A 68 -1.28 -9.21 -9.35
C TRP A 68 -0.11 -10.16 -9.58
N ASP A 69 0.53 -10.05 -10.74
CA ASP A 69 1.68 -10.88 -11.10
C ASP A 69 2.93 -10.43 -10.31
N VAL A 70 3.13 -11.01 -9.12
CA VAL A 70 4.22 -10.73 -8.16
C VAL A 70 5.61 -11.14 -8.69
N ARG A 71 5.73 -11.60 -9.95
CA ARG A 71 6.96 -12.16 -10.53
C ARG A 71 8.17 -11.20 -10.54
N GLU A 72 7.98 -9.89 -10.40
CA GLU A 72 9.08 -8.91 -10.36
C GLU A 72 9.55 -8.45 -8.97
N THR A 73 8.89 -8.84 -7.87
CA THR A 73 9.38 -8.52 -6.50
C THR A 73 10.57 -9.38 -6.04
N ARG A 74 11.47 -9.78 -6.96
CA ARG A 74 12.73 -10.49 -6.66
C ARG A 74 13.69 -9.70 -5.76
N GLY A 75 13.38 -8.43 -5.44
CA GLY A 75 14.20 -7.57 -4.59
C GLY A 75 13.76 -7.43 -3.12
N TYR A 76 12.54 -7.82 -2.74
CA TYR A 76 12.09 -7.62 -1.36
C TYR A 76 12.56 -8.76 -0.45
N ARG A 77 13.79 -8.64 0.08
CA ARG A 77 14.28 -9.48 1.17
C ARG A 77 13.53 -9.04 2.43
N ARG A 78 12.76 -9.95 3.06
CA ARG A 78 12.10 -9.68 4.35
C ARG A 78 13.13 -9.01 5.29
N PRO A 79 12.84 -7.84 5.87
CA PRO A 79 13.60 -7.38 7.02
C PRO A 79 13.56 -8.52 8.03
N ARG A 80 14.74 -8.96 8.51
CA ARG A 80 14.78 -9.86 9.66
C ARG A 80 14.04 -9.10 10.76
N THR A 81 12.89 -9.62 11.18
CA THR A 81 12.33 -9.24 12.46
C THR A 81 13.43 -9.58 13.46
N SER A 82 14.02 -8.57 14.07
CA SER A 82 14.80 -8.77 15.29
C SER A 82 13.80 -9.29 16.31
N ASP A 83 13.69 -10.61 16.39
CA ASP A 83 13.10 -11.28 17.53
C ASP A 83 13.84 -10.73 18.76
N GLY A 84 13.07 -10.22 19.72
CA GLY A 84 13.58 -9.40 20.80
C GLY A 84 14.69 -10.06 21.61
N GLU A 85 15.64 -9.23 22.01
CA GLU A 85 16.32 -9.35 23.30
C GLU A 85 15.46 -8.72 24.40
#